data_AF-A0A3D2Y3H0-F1
#
_entry.id   AF-A0A3D2Y3H0-F1
#
_cell.length_a   1.000
_cell.length_b   1.000
_cell.length_c   1.000
_cell.angle_alpha   90.00
_cell.angle_beta   90.00
_cell.angle_gamma   90.00
#
_symmetry.space_group_name_H-M   'P 1'
#
loop_
_entity.id
_entity.type
_entity.pdbx_description
1 polymer ?
#
loop_
_entity_poly.entity_id
_entity_poly.type
_entity_poly.pdbx_seq_one_letter_code
_entity_poly.pdbx_strand_id
1 'polypeptide(L)'
;STQVPSYHLSARFSQAAFLRDVLEIEVIGPLNSDQTNASWQTASTRKIFSCLPEAEATAESELNCARQIISRLTNEAYRRPVNNSDIQPLLAIFERARKDVGFRASIATTLQALLVSPQFLYLQEIPPADVEPGSIYRISDTEFAARLALFLWSSLPDEELTTLASAGTLREPQVLKLQLKRMLASDKASALTDNFAGQWLYLRNLPYHFPDVFEFPEFTIPLRHSIQRETELFFTRILKDDLPIFDFLNADYSYLNEPLAKHYGIDGVKGYALRKVSLSEQSHRGGLLGQASILTLTSNPNHTSPVKRGKWILDNLLAASPPPPPPDVPALVAEHDGMALSAREQLKRHRADPVCAACHVRMDPLGLALEQYDAVGAFRTRYADQAIDASATMPDGTQFEGLSGLHDVLWDRRERFTQAFIDRLLTYALGRGLEAYDQPVIRSIARQASNDSYRTHSIIEAVVTSTPFNFKKAPEAANEPQQFAKAP
;
A
#
# COMPACT_ATOMS: atom_id res chain seq x y z
N SER A 1 3.39 36.41 15.39
CA SER A 1 2.40 36.36 14.31
C SER A 1 3.03 37.01 13.10
N THR A 2 3.43 36.21 12.11
CA THR A 2 3.92 36.72 10.83
C THR A 2 2.88 36.29 9.81
N GLN A 3 2.07 37.23 9.34
CA GLN A 3 1.08 36.94 8.31
C GLN A 3 1.77 36.83 6.95
N VAL A 4 1.53 35.73 6.26
CA VAL A 4 1.87 35.55 4.85
C VAL A 4 0.57 35.70 4.04
N PRO A 5 0.51 36.53 3.00
CA PRO A 5 -0.72 36.71 2.22
C PRO A 5 -1.02 35.45 1.42
N SER A 6 -2.28 34.98 1.45
CA SER A 6 -2.75 33.91 0.58
C SER A 6 -2.89 34.42 -0.86
N TYR A 7 -2.41 33.62 -1.81
CA TYR A 7 -2.47 33.95 -3.23
C TYR A 7 -3.91 33.86 -3.75
N HIS A 8 -4.24 34.75 -4.68
CA HIS A 8 -5.54 34.85 -5.34
C HIS A 8 -5.90 33.54 -6.08
N LEU A 9 -7.01 32.89 -5.72
CA LEU A 9 -7.54 31.71 -6.42
C LEU A 9 -8.62 32.13 -7.43
N SER A 10 -8.59 31.55 -8.63
CA SER A 10 -9.58 31.80 -9.69
C SER A 10 -10.93 31.13 -9.38
N ALA A 11 -12.03 31.70 -9.90
CA ALA A 11 -13.41 31.22 -9.67
C ALA A 11 -13.69 29.77 -10.11
N ARG A 12 -12.79 29.13 -10.87
CA ARG A 12 -12.90 27.71 -11.25
C ARG A 12 -12.57 26.72 -10.13
N PHE A 13 -11.94 27.19 -9.05
CA PHE A 13 -11.61 26.38 -7.87
C PHE A 13 -12.43 26.82 -6.65
N SER A 14 -13.71 27.13 -6.86
CA SER A 14 -14.58 27.53 -5.76
C SER A 14 -14.74 26.37 -4.77
N GLN A 15 -14.61 26.71 -3.49
CA GLN A 15 -14.49 25.82 -2.33
C GLN A 15 -15.75 25.00 -2.01
N ALA A 16 -16.73 24.94 -2.92
CA ALA A 16 -17.98 24.22 -2.70
C ALA A 16 -17.80 22.69 -2.63
N ALA A 17 -16.69 22.15 -3.15
CA ALA A 17 -16.45 20.70 -3.24
C ALA A 17 -15.43 20.15 -2.23
N PHE A 18 -14.69 20.99 -1.50
CA PHE A 18 -13.59 20.55 -0.62
C PHE A 18 -13.64 21.26 0.74
N LEU A 19 -14.38 20.68 1.69
CA LEU A 19 -14.52 21.21 3.06
C LEU A 19 -13.27 21.04 3.96
N ARG A 20 -12.11 20.64 3.43
CA ARG A 20 -10.93 20.33 4.25
C ARG A 20 -9.61 20.67 3.55
N ASP A 21 -9.33 21.96 3.39
CA ASP A 21 -7.94 22.40 3.36
C ASP A 21 -7.55 22.80 4.79
N VAL A 22 -6.50 22.16 5.30
CA VAL A 22 -5.87 22.59 6.55
C VAL A 22 -5.10 23.87 6.25
N LEU A 23 -5.72 25.02 6.50
CA LEU A 23 -5.13 26.35 6.24
C LEU A 23 -4.01 26.69 7.22
N GLU A 24 -4.09 26.15 8.44
CA GLU A 24 -3.13 26.36 9.51
C GLU A 24 -3.17 25.16 10.46
N ILE A 25 -1.99 24.69 10.90
CA ILE A 25 -1.87 23.75 12.02
C ILE A 25 -1.14 24.49 13.13
N GLU A 26 -1.88 24.85 14.16
CA GLU A 26 -1.30 25.37 15.40
C GLU A 26 -1.27 24.24 16.44
N VAL A 27 -0.08 23.74 16.74
CA VAL A 27 0.11 22.74 17.80
C VAL A 27 0.35 23.49 19.10
N ILE A 28 -0.72 23.71 19.88
CA ILE A 28 -0.63 24.35 21.19
C ILE A 28 -0.50 23.28 22.27
N GLY A 29 0.70 23.15 22.83
CA GLY A 29 0.93 22.33 24.01
C GLY A 29 2.41 21.98 24.24
N PRO A 30 2.72 21.29 25.35
CA PRO A 30 1.79 20.88 26.41
C PRO A 30 1.26 22.08 27.21
N LEU A 31 -0.07 22.22 27.29
CA LEU A 31 -0.75 23.34 27.96
C LEU A 31 -0.59 23.33 29.49
N ASN A 32 -0.15 22.20 30.05
CA ASN A 32 0.13 21.99 31.47
C ASN A 32 1.56 21.46 31.69
N SER A 33 2.57 22.00 31.01
CA SER A 33 3.92 21.87 31.56
C SER A 33 4.09 22.90 32.66
N ASP A 34 4.04 22.45 33.92
CA ASP A 34 5.02 22.99 34.85
C ASP A 34 6.36 22.97 34.09
N GLN A 35 7.02 24.12 33.95
CA GLN A 35 8.35 24.23 33.34
C GLN A 35 9.42 23.53 34.20
N THR A 36 9.03 22.54 34.99
CA THR A 36 9.89 21.58 35.65
C THR A 36 10.40 20.58 34.61
N ASN A 37 11.61 20.06 34.82
CA ASN A 37 12.27 19.10 33.94
C ASN A 37 11.43 17.85 33.62
N ALA A 38 10.37 17.55 34.39
CA ALA A 38 9.52 16.36 34.25
C ALA A 38 8.66 16.35 32.97
N SER A 39 8.13 17.49 32.54
CA SER A 39 7.31 17.61 31.31
C SER A 39 8.11 17.35 30.02
N TRP A 40 9.46 17.40 30.12
CA TRP A 40 10.39 17.17 29.02
C TRP A 40 11.00 15.77 29.01
N GLN A 41 10.57 14.84 29.87
CA GLN A 41 11.07 13.45 29.90
C GLN A 41 10.24 12.45 29.07
N THR A 42 9.73 12.90 27.92
CA THR A 42 9.08 11.99 26.97
C THR A 42 10.09 11.06 26.28
N ALA A 43 9.62 9.95 25.72
CA ALA A 43 10.46 9.09 24.88
C ALA A 43 11.07 9.85 23.69
N SER A 44 10.29 10.75 23.06
CA SER A 44 10.74 11.54 21.91
C SER A 44 11.83 12.54 22.27
N THR A 45 11.69 13.26 23.40
CA THR A 45 12.72 14.21 23.84
C THR A 45 14.00 13.51 24.28
N ARG A 46 13.91 12.35 24.95
CA ARG A 46 15.10 11.52 25.23
C ARG A 46 15.75 11.02 23.94
N LYS A 47 14.94 10.67 22.94
CA LYS A 47 15.44 10.25 21.62
C LYS A 47 16.06 11.41 20.83
N ILE A 48 15.65 12.66 21.01
CA ILE A 48 16.27 13.81 20.31
C ILE A 48 17.50 14.29 21.08
N PHE A 49 17.33 14.63 22.35
CA PHE A 49 18.36 15.23 23.19
C PHE A 49 19.19 14.15 23.91
N SER A 50 19.99 13.41 23.14
CA SER A 50 20.96 12.44 23.68
C SER A 50 22.12 13.10 24.44
N CYS A 51 22.26 14.41 24.32
CA CYS A 51 23.16 15.25 25.08
C CYS A 51 22.41 16.55 25.45
N LEU A 52 22.77 17.14 26.59
CA LEU A 52 22.35 18.49 26.98
C LEU A 52 23.58 19.24 27.53
N PRO A 53 23.78 20.51 27.15
CA PRO A 53 24.84 21.32 27.75
C PRO A 53 24.59 21.55 29.23
N GLU A 54 25.65 21.54 30.03
CA GLU A 54 25.61 21.93 31.44
C GLU A 54 25.30 23.43 31.59
N ALA A 55 24.87 23.86 32.78
CA ALA A 55 24.48 25.25 33.03
C ALA A 55 25.61 26.28 32.75
N GLU A 56 26.87 25.86 32.86
CA GLU A 56 28.06 26.68 32.61
C GLU A 56 28.86 26.19 31.38
N ALA A 57 28.18 25.53 30.44
CA ALA A 57 28.80 25.02 29.22
C ALA A 57 29.49 26.13 28.41
N THR A 58 30.74 25.90 28.02
CA THR A 58 31.43 26.75 27.04
C THR A 58 30.77 26.59 25.66
N ALA A 59 30.92 27.60 24.79
CA ALA A 59 30.42 27.53 23.42
C ALA A 59 30.94 26.28 22.66
N GLU A 60 32.18 25.87 22.94
CA GLU A 60 32.76 24.65 22.37
C GLU A 60 32.07 23.38 22.88
N SER A 61 31.86 23.26 24.20
CA SER A 61 31.16 22.10 24.78
C SER A 61 29.71 22.00 24.28
N GLU A 62 29.04 23.15 24.12
CA GLU A 62 27.69 23.22 23.56
C GLU A 62 27.66 22.77 22.09
N LEU A 63 28.63 23.23 21.29
CA LEU A 63 28.74 22.84 19.88
C LEU A 63 29.06 21.35 19.73
N ASN A 64 29.89 20.78 20.60
CA ASN A 64 30.17 19.34 20.63
C ASN A 64 28.91 18.53 20.96
N CYS A 65 28.12 19.00 21.93
CA CYS A 65 26.84 18.40 22.27
C CYS A 65 25.85 18.44 21.10
N ALA A 66 25.76 19.59 20.42
CA ALA A 66 24.94 19.74 19.21
C ALA A 66 25.41 18.80 18.08
N ARG A 67 26.72 18.73 17.83
CA ARG A 67 27.31 17.82 16.83
C ARG A 67 26.97 16.36 17.11
N GLN A 68 27.00 15.92 18.37
CA GLN A 68 26.62 14.55 18.74
C GLN A 68 25.15 14.27 18.42
N ILE A 69 24.24 15.18 18.80
CA ILE A 69 22.80 15.05 18.53
C ILE A 69 22.55 15.02 17.02
N ILE A 70 23.07 16.01 16.29
CA ILE A 70 22.88 16.17 14.85
C ILE A 70 23.46 14.96 14.12
N SER A 71 24.64 14.47 14.50
CA SER A 71 25.25 13.30 13.83
C SER A 71 24.40 12.05 13.98
N ARG A 72 23.89 11.76 15.19
CA ARG A 72 23.03 10.60 15.41
C ARG A 72 21.70 10.72 14.65
N LEU A 73 21.03 11.86 14.76
CA LEU A 73 19.74 12.07 14.07
C LEU A 73 19.91 12.05 12.55
N THR A 74 20.99 12.61 12.01
CA THR A 74 21.27 12.56 10.56
C THR A 74 21.57 11.14 10.09
N ASN A 75 22.29 10.34 10.88
CA ASN A 75 22.53 8.92 10.57
C ASN A 75 21.23 8.13 10.47
N GLU A 76 20.33 8.29 11.44
CA GLU A 76 18.99 7.68 11.41
C GLU A 76 18.16 8.20 10.22
N ALA A 77 18.12 9.53 10.03
CA ALA A 77 17.30 10.19 9.01
C ALA A 77 17.74 9.85 7.58
N TYR A 78 19.04 9.74 7.33
CA TYR A 78 19.57 9.41 6.00
C TYR A 78 19.76 7.91 5.79
N ARG A 79 19.54 7.09 6.83
CA ARG A 79 19.65 5.62 6.81
C ARG A 79 21.04 5.13 6.35
N ARG A 80 22.08 5.92 6.64
CA ARG A 80 23.47 5.58 6.29
C ARG A 80 24.47 6.25 7.24
N PRO A 81 25.71 5.74 7.32
CA PRO A 81 26.82 6.48 7.89
C PRO A 81 26.91 7.90 7.33
N VAL A 82 27.04 8.86 8.22
CA VAL A 82 27.15 10.29 7.90
C VAL A 82 28.60 10.72 7.91
N ASN A 83 28.95 11.64 7.03
CA ASN A 83 30.27 12.23 6.96
C ASN A 83 30.22 13.74 7.27
N ASN A 84 31.37 14.41 7.26
CA ASN A 84 31.41 15.84 7.55
C ASN A 84 30.60 16.70 6.56
N SER A 85 30.49 16.30 5.29
CA SER A 85 29.67 17.06 4.32
C SER A 85 28.17 16.97 4.60
N ASP A 86 27.71 15.93 5.30
CA ASP A 86 26.32 15.81 5.78
C ASP A 86 26.07 16.68 7.01
N ILE A 87 27.04 16.74 7.93
CA ILE A 87 26.85 17.33 9.27
C ILE A 87 27.14 18.82 9.30
N GLN A 88 28.15 19.31 8.58
CA GLN A 88 28.56 20.72 8.63
C GLN A 88 27.45 21.70 8.18
N PRO A 89 26.67 21.42 7.10
CA PRO A 89 25.56 22.31 6.73
C PRO A 89 24.49 22.42 7.84
N LEU A 90 24.18 21.31 8.51
CA LEU A 90 23.22 21.28 9.61
C LEU A 90 23.75 22.01 10.85
N LEU A 91 25.03 21.86 11.16
CA LEU A 91 25.67 22.62 12.23
C LEU A 91 25.69 24.12 11.97
N ALA A 92 25.93 24.55 10.73
CA ALA A 92 25.87 25.98 10.38
C ALA A 92 24.46 26.56 10.59
N ILE A 93 23.40 25.75 10.38
CA ILE A 93 22.01 26.13 10.70
C ILE A 93 21.82 26.25 12.21
N PHE A 94 22.32 25.28 12.98
CA PHE A 94 22.31 25.33 14.44
C PHE A 94 22.98 26.61 14.95
N GLU A 95 24.22 26.88 14.54
CA GLU A 95 25.00 28.05 14.97
C GLU A 95 24.31 29.36 14.60
N ARG A 96 23.69 29.43 13.41
CA ARG A 96 22.90 30.60 13.00
C ARG A 96 21.69 30.80 13.90
N ALA A 97 20.91 29.75 14.15
CA ALA A 97 19.75 29.82 15.04
C ALA A 97 20.15 30.16 16.48
N ARG A 98 21.31 29.70 16.96
CA ARG A 98 21.78 29.96 18.34
C ARG A 98 22.05 31.42 18.65
N LYS A 99 22.24 32.27 17.64
CA LYS A 99 22.37 33.72 17.83
C LYS A 99 21.08 34.37 18.34
N ASP A 100 19.94 33.78 18.01
CA ASP A 100 18.62 34.37 18.27
C ASP A 100 17.81 33.56 19.30
N VAL A 101 17.99 32.24 19.36
CA VAL A 101 17.20 31.34 20.22
C VAL A 101 18.06 30.36 21.02
N GLY A 102 17.52 29.81 22.10
CA GLY A 102 18.23 28.87 22.99
C GLY A 102 18.55 27.50 22.36
N PHE A 103 19.45 26.74 23.00
CA PHE A 103 19.97 25.44 22.52
C PHE A 103 18.90 24.51 21.93
N ARG A 104 17.84 24.25 22.70
CA ARG A 104 16.76 23.33 22.29
C ARG A 104 16.03 23.82 21.05
N ALA A 105 15.75 25.12 20.96
CA ALA A 105 15.07 25.70 19.81
C ALA A 105 15.97 25.66 18.56
N SER A 106 17.28 25.85 18.71
CA SER A 106 18.22 25.72 17.59
C SER A 106 18.39 24.27 17.11
N ILE A 107 18.36 23.29 18.02
CA ILE A 107 18.26 21.87 17.63
C ILE A 107 16.95 21.61 16.87
N ALA A 108 15.83 22.19 17.31
CA ALA A 108 14.56 22.05 16.61
C ALA A 108 14.61 22.67 15.20
N THR A 109 15.20 23.87 15.03
CA THR A 109 15.43 24.47 13.70
C THR A 109 16.31 23.59 12.81
N THR A 110 17.34 22.98 13.38
CA THR A 110 18.22 22.07 12.63
C THR A 110 17.50 20.79 12.23
N LEU A 111 16.65 20.26 13.11
CA LEU A 111 15.83 19.09 12.81
C LEU A 111 14.82 19.40 11.70
N GLN A 112 14.24 20.60 11.65
CA GLN A 112 13.40 21.02 10.52
C GLN A 112 14.18 20.96 9.21
N ALA A 113 15.40 21.51 9.17
CA ALA A 113 16.27 21.44 8.00
C ALA A 113 16.60 20.00 7.58
N LEU A 114 16.88 19.11 8.55
CA LEU A 114 17.12 17.70 8.31
C LEU A 114 15.89 17.01 7.69
N LEU A 115 14.68 17.30 8.19
CA LEU A 115 13.43 16.67 7.74
C LEU A 115 12.91 17.18 6.39
N VAL A 116 13.40 18.31 5.88
CA VAL A 116 13.09 18.80 4.52
C VAL A 116 14.21 18.52 3.52
N SER A 117 15.28 17.85 3.98
CA SER A 117 16.41 17.48 3.14
C SER A 117 16.03 16.44 2.08
N PRO A 118 16.50 16.55 0.82
CA PRO A 118 16.31 15.50 -0.19
C PRO A 118 16.84 14.14 0.25
N GLN A 119 17.91 14.09 1.06
CA GLN A 119 18.46 12.85 1.60
C GLN A 119 17.51 12.17 2.61
N PHE A 120 16.63 12.94 3.26
CA PHE A 120 15.59 12.40 4.14
C PHE A 120 14.33 12.02 3.35
N LEU A 121 13.89 12.88 2.42
CA LEU A 121 12.65 12.71 1.67
C LEU A 121 12.71 11.57 0.64
N TYR A 122 13.90 11.29 0.11
CA TYR A 122 14.11 10.24 -0.88
C TYR A 122 15.11 9.20 -0.37
N LEU A 123 14.94 7.94 -0.81
CA LEU A 123 15.97 6.92 -0.66
C LEU A 123 17.06 7.18 -1.71
N GLN A 124 18.12 7.89 -1.30
CA GLN A 124 19.27 8.15 -2.17
C GLN A 124 20.29 7.02 -2.07
N GLU A 125 20.54 6.40 -3.21
CA GLU A 125 21.61 5.40 -3.38
C GLU A 125 22.55 5.92 -4.44
N ILE A 126 23.72 6.38 -3.99
CA ILE A 126 24.68 7.12 -4.78
C ILE A 126 25.71 6.11 -5.30
N PRO A 127 25.90 6.01 -6.62
CA PRO A 127 26.95 5.15 -7.17
C PRO A 127 28.31 5.49 -6.55
N PRO A 128 29.09 4.50 -6.11
CA PRO A 128 30.49 4.69 -5.77
C PRO A 128 31.27 5.38 -6.91
N ALA A 129 32.30 6.15 -6.57
CA ALA A 129 33.02 6.98 -7.55
C ALA A 129 33.75 6.18 -8.65
N ASP A 130 34.00 4.89 -8.41
CA ASP A 130 34.61 3.93 -9.32
C ASP A 130 33.61 3.20 -10.22
N VAL A 131 32.31 3.47 -10.09
CA VAL A 131 31.27 2.88 -10.94
C VAL A 131 31.12 3.68 -12.23
N GLU A 132 31.34 3.00 -13.36
CA GLU A 132 31.17 3.58 -14.69
C GLU A 132 29.71 3.98 -14.96
N PRO A 133 29.45 5.14 -15.62
CA PRO A 133 28.10 5.54 -16.02
C PRO A 133 27.37 4.46 -16.83
N GLY A 134 26.08 4.29 -16.57
CA GLY A 134 25.26 3.27 -17.22
C GLY A 134 25.53 1.82 -16.81
N SER A 135 26.58 1.55 -16.03
CA SER A 135 26.89 0.18 -15.58
C SER A 135 25.97 -0.27 -14.43
N ILE A 136 25.86 -1.59 -14.24
CA ILE A 136 25.12 -2.19 -13.13
C ILE A 136 26.10 -2.42 -11.98
N TYR A 137 25.79 -1.88 -10.80
CA TYR A 137 26.58 -2.09 -9.60
C TYR A 137 25.73 -2.65 -8.47
N ARG A 138 26.38 -3.33 -7.53
CA ARG A 138 25.73 -3.86 -6.33
C ARG A 138 25.60 -2.72 -5.32
N ILE A 139 24.41 -2.53 -4.76
CA ILE A 139 24.21 -1.56 -3.67
C ILE A 139 25.00 -2.01 -2.43
N SER A 140 25.36 -1.08 -1.56
CA SER A 140 26.01 -1.37 -0.28
C SER A 140 25.09 -2.13 0.68
N ASP A 141 25.65 -2.75 1.72
CA ASP A 141 24.83 -3.45 2.74
C ASP A 141 23.97 -2.50 3.57
N THR A 142 24.43 -1.26 3.76
CA THR A 142 23.66 -0.19 4.38
C THR A 142 22.42 0.16 3.55
N GLU A 143 22.59 0.35 2.24
CA GLU A 143 21.47 0.62 1.32
C GLU A 143 20.50 -0.56 1.26
N PHE A 144 21.02 -1.79 1.29
CA PHE A 144 20.20 -2.99 1.36
C PHE A 144 19.39 -3.11 2.65
N ALA A 145 19.99 -2.81 3.82
CA ALA A 145 19.25 -2.74 5.08
C ALA A 145 18.14 -1.68 5.04
N ALA A 146 18.42 -0.52 4.43
CA ALA A 146 17.43 0.53 4.23
C ALA A 146 16.29 0.08 3.32
N ARG A 147 16.59 -0.54 2.16
CA ARG A 147 15.58 -1.14 1.27
C ARG A 147 14.73 -2.18 2.00
N LEU A 148 15.36 -3.07 2.76
CA LEU A 148 14.68 -4.14 3.48
C LEU A 148 13.71 -3.59 4.54
N ALA A 149 14.14 -2.59 5.31
CA ALA A 149 13.30 -1.94 6.31
C ALA A 149 12.16 -1.13 5.69
N LEU A 150 12.39 -0.43 4.57
CA LEU A 150 11.33 0.29 3.87
C LEU A 150 10.32 -0.67 3.25
N PHE A 151 10.79 -1.76 2.66
CA PHE A 151 9.94 -2.80 2.08
C PHE A 151 9.05 -3.46 3.13
N LEU A 152 9.64 -4.00 4.22
CA LEU A 152 8.85 -4.81 5.17
C LEU A 152 8.15 -3.98 6.25
N TRP A 153 8.73 -2.84 6.64
CA TRP A 153 8.26 -2.04 7.77
C TRP A 153 7.84 -0.63 7.42
N SER A 154 8.10 -0.17 6.19
CA SER A 154 7.95 1.25 5.80
C SER A 154 8.57 2.20 6.84
N SER A 155 9.72 1.80 7.37
CA SER A 155 10.39 2.45 8.49
C SER A 155 11.91 2.33 8.37
N LEU A 156 12.63 2.84 9.36
CA LEU A 156 14.09 2.78 9.43
C LEU A 156 14.57 1.35 9.77
N PRO A 157 15.76 0.94 9.28
CA PRO A 157 16.42 -0.25 9.80
C PRO A 157 16.64 -0.09 11.30
N ASP A 158 16.44 -1.17 12.05
CA ASP A 158 16.74 -1.17 13.47
C ASP A 158 18.24 -1.39 13.71
N GLU A 159 18.63 -1.37 14.99
CA GLU A 159 20.03 -1.51 15.39
C GLU A 159 20.63 -2.83 14.90
N GLU A 160 19.90 -3.94 15.05
CA GLU A 160 20.35 -5.26 14.60
C GLU A 160 20.64 -5.30 13.08
N LEU A 161 19.72 -4.81 12.25
CA LEU A 161 19.95 -4.70 10.80
C LEU A 161 21.15 -3.81 10.47
N THR A 162 21.26 -2.68 11.18
CA THR A 162 22.33 -1.69 10.95
C THR A 162 23.70 -2.26 11.33
N THR A 163 23.79 -3.01 12.43
CA THR A 163 25.00 -3.71 12.86
C THR A 163 25.41 -4.79 11.87
N LEU A 164 24.47 -5.65 11.44
CA LEU A 164 24.75 -6.70 10.47
C LEU A 164 25.18 -6.12 9.10
N ALA A 165 24.56 -5.02 8.68
CA ALA A 165 24.93 -4.31 7.47
C ALA A 165 26.32 -3.69 7.56
N SER A 166 26.64 -3.07 8.70
CA SER A 166 27.96 -2.47 8.94
C SER A 166 29.07 -3.53 9.03
N ALA A 167 28.74 -4.73 9.49
CA ALA A 167 29.65 -5.88 9.54
C ALA A 167 29.80 -6.61 8.19
N GLY A 168 28.98 -6.30 7.19
CA GLY A 168 29.01 -6.98 5.88
C GLY A 168 28.43 -8.39 5.86
N THR A 169 27.68 -8.78 6.91
CA THR A 169 27.17 -10.16 7.11
C THR A 169 25.68 -10.28 6.85
N LEU A 170 24.95 -9.16 6.71
CA LEU A 170 23.48 -9.15 6.55
C LEU A 170 22.97 -10.01 5.39
N ARG A 171 23.73 -10.11 4.30
CA ARG A 171 23.35 -10.85 3.10
C ARG A 171 23.82 -12.31 3.08
N GLU A 172 24.48 -12.78 4.14
CA GLU A 172 24.75 -14.20 4.28
C GLU A 172 23.43 -14.98 4.34
N PRO A 173 23.27 -16.10 3.60
CA PRO A 173 21.96 -16.73 3.43
C PRO A 173 21.22 -17.05 4.73
N GLN A 174 21.93 -17.56 5.74
CA GLN A 174 21.33 -17.89 7.03
C GLN A 174 20.98 -16.64 7.85
N VAL A 175 21.84 -15.62 7.81
CA VAL A 175 21.60 -14.34 8.50
C VAL A 175 20.38 -13.65 7.89
N LEU A 176 20.33 -13.54 6.57
CA LEU A 176 19.22 -12.91 5.86
C LEU A 176 17.89 -13.62 6.15
N LYS A 177 17.87 -14.95 6.10
CA LYS A 177 16.67 -15.75 6.39
C LYS A 177 16.17 -15.54 7.82
N LEU A 178 17.08 -15.48 8.79
CA LEU A 178 16.73 -15.17 10.19
C LEU A 178 16.17 -13.75 10.33
N GLN A 179 16.78 -12.77 9.68
CA GLN A 179 16.30 -11.39 9.70
C GLN A 179 14.92 -11.25 9.04
N LEU A 180 14.68 -11.87 7.89
CA LEU A 180 13.37 -11.86 7.24
C LEU A 180 12.28 -12.43 8.15
N LYS A 181 12.53 -13.60 8.76
CA LYS A 181 11.59 -14.21 9.71
C LYS A 181 11.31 -13.30 10.91
N ARG A 182 12.36 -12.71 11.51
CA ARG A 182 12.25 -11.76 12.64
C ARG A 182 11.44 -10.53 12.24
N MET A 183 11.73 -9.97 11.08
CA MET A 183 11.08 -8.75 10.59
C MET A 183 9.61 -8.98 10.26
N LEU A 184 9.25 -10.11 9.65
CA LEU A 184 7.87 -10.46 9.31
C LEU A 184 7.03 -10.80 10.55
N ALA A 185 7.66 -11.32 11.62
CA ALA A 185 6.99 -11.54 12.91
C ALA A 185 6.72 -10.23 13.69
N SER A 186 7.49 -9.18 13.44
CA SER A 186 7.37 -7.87 14.10
C SER A 186 6.02 -7.20 13.81
N ASP A 187 5.50 -6.43 14.77
CA ASP A 187 4.30 -5.62 14.56
C ASP A 187 4.49 -4.53 13.50
N LYS A 188 5.73 -4.09 13.26
CA LYS A 188 6.06 -3.18 12.16
C LYS A 188 5.72 -3.77 10.78
N ALA A 189 5.63 -5.10 10.64
CA ALA A 189 5.20 -5.74 9.39
C ALA A 189 3.73 -5.48 9.04
N SER A 190 2.93 -4.89 9.95
CA SER A 190 1.60 -4.37 9.58
C SER A 190 1.67 -3.36 8.43
N ALA A 191 2.81 -2.69 8.25
CA ALA A 191 3.06 -1.79 7.14
C ALA A 191 2.85 -2.46 5.76
N LEU A 192 3.12 -3.75 5.60
CA LEU A 192 2.81 -4.47 4.37
C LEU A 192 1.29 -4.55 4.12
N THR A 193 0.49 -4.66 5.19
CA THR A 193 -0.97 -4.61 5.07
C THR A 193 -1.42 -3.18 4.75
N ASP A 194 -1.00 -2.21 5.55
CA ASP A 194 -1.44 -0.81 5.45
C ASP A 194 -1.02 -0.16 4.12
N ASN A 195 0.16 -0.55 3.62
CA ASN A 195 0.76 0.03 2.43
C ASN A 195 0.61 -0.85 1.20
N PHE A 196 1.17 -2.05 1.21
CA PHE A 196 1.14 -2.89 0.02
C PHE A 196 -0.28 -3.40 -0.27
N ALA A 197 -0.97 -4.04 0.68
CA ALA A 197 -2.35 -4.48 0.45
C ALA A 197 -3.30 -3.29 0.23
N GLY A 198 -3.09 -2.19 0.96
CA GLY A 198 -3.84 -0.95 0.79
C GLY A 198 -3.76 -0.37 -0.63
N GLN A 199 -2.61 -0.47 -1.30
CA GLN A 199 -2.41 -0.07 -2.69
C GLN A 199 -2.87 -1.14 -3.68
N TRP A 200 -2.47 -2.40 -3.48
CA TRP A 200 -2.79 -3.52 -4.37
C TRP A 200 -4.30 -3.76 -4.48
N LEU A 201 -5.02 -3.71 -3.35
CA LEU A 201 -6.45 -4.02 -3.29
C LEU A 201 -7.32 -2.76 -3.29
N TYR A 202 -6.72 -1.58 -3.42
CA TYR A 202 -7.38 -0.27 -3.35
C TYR A 202 -8.14 0.02 -2.05
N LEU A 203 -7.80 -0.64 -0.93
CA LEU A 203 -8.49 -0.45 0.35
C LEU A 203 -8.44 1.00 0.85
N ARG A 204 -7.41 1.75 0.48
CA ARG A 204 -7.26 3.19 0.79
C ARG A 204 -8.39 4.05 0.21
N ASN A 205 -9.09 3.56 -0.81
CA ASN A 205 -10.19 4.27 -1.45
C ASN A 205 -11.53 4.00 -0.76
N LEU A 206 -11.64 2.96 0.07
CA LEU A 206 -12.89 2.54 0.68
C LEU A 206 -13.52 3.61 1.61
N PRO A 207 -12.75 4.40 2.39
CA PRO A 207 -13.31 5.50 3.17
C PRO A 207 -14.00 6.59 2.32
N TYR A 208 -13.60 6.71 1.05
CA TYR A 208 -14.12 7.69 0.10
C TYR A 208 -15.18 7.12 -0.84
N HIS A 209 -15.53 5.84 -0.69
CA HIS A 209 -16.63 5.23 -1.42
C HIS A 209 -17.90 5.36 -0.56
N PHE A 210 -18.90 6.04 -1.10
CA PHE A 210 -20.15 6.37 -0.40
C PHE A 210 -21.31 5.69 -1.12
N PRO A 211 -21.70 4.47 -0.71
CA PRO A 211 -22.95 3.86 -1.15
C PRO A 211 -24.14 4.78 -0.84
N ASP A 212 -25.13 4.75 -1.73
CA ASP A 212 -26.37 5.50 -1.55
C ASP A 212 -27.09 5.01 -0.28
N VAL A 213 -27.39 5.93 0.62
CA VAL A 213 -27.95 5.60 1.94
C VAL A 213 -29.43 5.20 1.90
N PHE A 214 -30.15 5.55 0.84
CA PHE A 214 -31.53 5.13 0.64
C PHE A 214 -31.59 3.74 0.01
N GLU A 215 -30.68 3.43 -0.91
CA GLU A 215 -30.56 2.10 -1.51
C GLU A 215 -29.94 1.08 -0.53
N PHE A 216 -28.95 1.49 0.26
CA PHE A 216 -28.20 0.62 1.18
C PHE A 216 -28.21 1.14 2.64
N PRO A 217 -29.39 1.22 3.29
CA PRO A 217 -29.52 1.78 4.64
C PRO A 217 -28.72 1.00 5.71
N GLU A 218 -28.49 -0.29 5.48
CA GLU A 218 -27.70 -1.16 6.37
C GLU A 218 -26.18 -0.89 6.29
N PHE A 219 -25.72 -0.12 5.29
CA PHE A 219 -24.32 0.25 5.11
C PHE A 219 -23.88 1.36 6.08
N THR A 220 -23.79 0.98 7.35
CA THR A 220 -23.43 1.89 8.45
C THR A 220 -21.91 2.09 8.57
N ILE A 221 -21.48 3.13 9.31
CA ILE A 221 -20.05 3.36 9.63
C ILE A 221 -19.41 2.13 10.32
N PRO A 222 -20.03 1.47 11.31
CA PRO A 222 -19.50 0.24 11.89
C PRO A 222 -19.32 -0.89 10.88
N LEU A 223 -20.26 -1.06 9.93
CA LEU A 223 -20.12 -2.08 8.89
C LEU A 223 -18.95 -1.74 7.96
N ARG A 224 -18.81 -0.48 7.52
CA ARG A 224 -17.68 -0.03 6.70
C ARG A 224 -16.32 -0.32 7.36
N HIS A 225 -16.19 -0.04 8.65
CA HIS A 225 -14.97 -0.36 9.39
C HIS A 225 -14.75 -1.87 9.46
N SER A 226 -15.82 -2.66 9.61
CA SER A 226 -15.73 -4.13 9.70
C SER A 226 -15.30 -4.78 8.39
N ILE A 227 -15.86 -4.35 7.24
CA ILE A 227 -15.46 -4.88 5.92
C ILE A 227 -14.01 -4.49 5.57
N GLN A 228 -13.55 -3.29 5.97
CA GLN A 228 -12.17 -2.88 5.75
C GLN A 228 -11.22 -3.76 6.58
N ARG A 229 -11.55 -3.91 7.86
CA ARG A 229 -10.71 -4.63 8.80
C ARG A 229 -10.70 -6.14 8.56
N GLU A 230 -11.77 -6.71 8.00
CA GLU A 230 -11.78 -8.07 7.48
C GLU A 230 -10.62 -8.29 6.50
N THR A 231 -10.54 -7.48 5.44
CA THR A 231 -9.52 -7.65 4.40
C THR A 231 -8.11 -7.38 4.89
N GLU A 232 -7.94 -6.35 5.72
CA GLU A 232 -6.65 -6.07 6.35
C GLU A 232 -6.18 -7.24 7.20
N LEU A 233 -7.05 -7.75 8.10
CA LEU A 233 -6.68 -8.87 8.97
C LEU A 233 -6.48 -10.16 8.17
N PHE A 234 -7.28 -10.39 7.13
CA PHE A 234 -7.12 -11.52 6.21
C PHE A 234 -5.74 -11.50 5.55
N PHE A 235 -5.34 -10.36 4.98
CA PHE A 235 -4.02 -10.19 4.40
C PHE A 235 -2.90 -10.34 5.45
N THR A 236 -3.03 -9.66 6.60
CA THR A 236 -2.06 -9.75 7.70
C THR A 236 -1.84 -11.20 8.12
N ARG A 237 -2.89 -12.01 8.17
CA ARG A 237 -2.81 -13.40 8.61
C ARG A 237 -2.22 -14.33 7.56
N ILE A 238 -2.55 -14.16 6.28
CA ILE A 238 -1.89 -14.89 5.19
C ILE A 238 -0.39 -14.61 5.19
N LEU A 239 0.00 -13.37 5.46
CA LEU A 239 1.41 -12.99 5.57
C LEU A 239 2.07 -13.56 6.84
N LYS A 240 1.58 -13.21 8.04
CA LYS A 240 2.23 -13.56 9.31
C LYS A 240 2.26 -15.07 9.59
N ASP A 241 1.22 -15.79 9.16
CA ASP A 241 1.13 -17.24 9.35
C ASP A 241 1.79 -18.01 8.18
N ASP A 242 2.49 -17.29 7.28
CA ASP A 242 3.20 -17.82 6.13
C ASP A 242 2.33 -18.74 5.27
N LEU A 243 1.12 -18.31 4.92
CA LEU A 243 0.19 -19.11 4.12
C LEU A 243 0.49 -18.99 2.62
N PRO A 244 0.06 -19.96 1.80
CA PRO A 244 0.15 -19.83 0.35
C PRO A 244 -0.63 -18.61 -0.15
N ILE A 245 -0.12 -17.94 -1.18
CA ILE A 245 -0.82 -16.79 -1.79
C ILE A 245 -2.19 -17.17 -2.38
N PHE A 246 -2.47 -18.45 -2.62
CA PHE A 246 -3.74 -18.89 -3.18
C PHE A 246 -4.92 -18.76 -2.20
N ASP A 247 -4.66 -18.60 -0.91
CA ASP A 247 -5.70 -18.23 0.06
C ASP A 247 -6.40 -16.92 -0.35
N PHE A 248 -5.69 -16.00 -1.02
CA PHE A 248 -6.31 -14.78 -1.58
C PHE A 248 -7.38 -15.06 -2.65
N LEU A 249 -7.33 -16.22 -3.31
CA LEU A 249 -8.30 -16.60 -4.33
C LEU A 249 -9.49 -17.35 -3.74
N ASN A 250 -9.25 -18.39 -2.93
CA ASN A 250 -10.29 -19.35 -2.56
C ASN A 250 -10.20 -19.88 -1.12
N ALA A 251 -9.71 -19.07 -0.17
CA ALA A 251 -9.73 -19.47 1.24
C ALA A 251 -11.15 -19.84 1.72
N ASP A 252 -11.24 -20.90 2.50
CA ASP A 252 -12.44 -21.42 3.17
C ASP A 252 -12.65 -20.79 4.57
N TYR A 253 -12.09 -19.61 4.80
CA TYR A 253 -12.22 -18.87 6.05
C TYR A 253 -12.19 -17.37 5.79
N SER A 254 -12.76 -16.61 6.73
CA SER A 254 -12.56 -15.16 6.82
C SER A 254 -12.49 -14.70 8.27
N TYR A 255 -12.35 -13.40 8.48
CA TYR A 255 -12.31 -12.77 9.79
C TYR A 255 -13.55 -11.92 10.01
N LEU A 256 -14.47 -12.38 10.87
CA LEU A 256 -15.79 -11.77 11.04
C LEU A 256 -16.02 -11.31 12.47
N ASN A 257 -16.75 -10.20 12.60
CA ASN A 257 -17.37 -9.73 13.83
C ASN A 257 -18.90 -9.75 13.63
N GLU A 258 -19.68 -9.44 14.67
CA GLU A 258 -21.14 -9.57 14.59
C GLU A 258 -21.81 -8.70 13.50
N PRO A 259 -21.47 -7.39 13.33
CA PRO A 259 -22.05 -6.59 12.25
C PRO A 259 -21.78 -7.19 10.86
N LEU A 260 -20.56 -7.63 10.61
CA LEU A 260 -20.18 -8.20 9.32
C LEU A 260 -20.80 -9.59 9.09
N ALA A 261 -20.85 -10.42 10.12
CA ALA A 261 -21.47 -11.74 10.04
C ALA A 261 -22.98 -11.62 9.72
N LYS A 262 -23.68 -10.64 10.32
CA LYS A 262 -25.06 -10.30 9.95
C LYS A 262 -25.17 -9.87 8.49
N HIS A 263 -24.29 -8.99 8.02
CA HIS A 263 -24.24 -8.56 6.62
C HIS A 263 -24.04 -9.74 5.64
N TYR A 264 -23.31 -10.76 6.07
CA TYR A 264 -23.06 -11.96 5.27
C TYR A 264 -24.10 -13.06 5.45
N GLY A 265 -25.03 -12.94 6.40
CA GLY A 265 -25.96 -14.01 6.74
C GLY A 265 -25.29 -15.21 7.42
N ILE A 266 -24.18 -14.99 8.14
CA ILE A 266 -23.43 -16.03 8.85
C ILE A 266 -23.76 -15.97 10.33
N ASP A 267 -24.34 -17.05 10.85
CA ASP A 267 -24.73 -17.17 12.25
C ASP A 267 -23.54 -17.52 13.18
N GLY A 268 -23.76 -17.38 14.49
CA GLY A 268 -22.81 -17.85 15.51
C GLY A 268 -21.67 -16.88 15.87
N VAL A 269 -21.56 -15.73 15.21
CA VAL A 269 -20.57 -14.68 15.52
C VAL A 269 -21.19 -13.58 16.38
N LYS A 270 -20.58 -13.27 17.53
CA LYS A 270 -21.08 -12.30 18.52
C LYS A 270 -20.04 -11.30 18.99
N GLY A 271 -20.39 -10.03 19.10
CA GLY A 271 -19.51 -8.94 19.53
C GLY A 271 -18.63 -8.35 18.42
N TYR A 272 -17.93 -7.25 18.76
CA TYR A 272 -17.22 -6.40 17.79
C TYR A 272 -15.82 -6.86 17.38
N ALA A 273 -15.21 -7.78 18.15
CA ALA A 273 -13.89 -8.31 17.84
C ALA A 273 -13.95 -9.30 16.67
N LEU A 274 -13.11 -9.08 15.66
CA LEU A 274 -12.95 -10.00 14.53
C LEU A 274 -12.31 -11.31 14.99
N ARG A 275 -12.78 -12.43 14.44
CA ARG A 275 -12.23 -13.76 14.67
C ARG A 275 -12.24 -14.57 13.40
N LYS A 276 -11.33 -15.54 13.29
CA LYS A 276 -11.34 -16.50 12.19
C LYS A 276 -12.63 -17.32 12.25
N VAL A 277 -13.34 -17.38 11.13
CA VAL A 277 -14.59 -18.14 10.94
C VAL A 277 -14.42 -18.99 9.69
N SER A 278 -14.70 -20.28 9.80
CA SER A 278 -14.77 -21.19 8.65
C SER A 278 -15.99 -20.88 7.79
N LEU A 279 -15.80 -20.87 6.49
CA LEU A 279 -16.81 -20.58 5.48
C LEU A 279 -17.24 -21.89 4.82
N SER A 280 -18.52 -22.24 4.92
CA SER A 280 -19.10 -23.34 4.14
C SER A 280 -19.49 -22.83 2.75
N GLU A 281 -19.79 -23.73 1.81
CA GLU A 281 -20.35 -23.35 0.50
C GLU A 281 -21.63 -22.49 0.64
N GLN A 282 -22.45 -22.77 1.66
CA GLN A 282 -23.68 -22.02 1.96
C GLN A 282 -23.42 -20.58 2.37
N SER A 283 -22.20 -20.23 2.78
CA SER A 283 -21.84 -18.85 3.06
C SER A 283 -21.82 -17.98 1.81
N HIS A 284 -21.65 -18.59 0.63
CA HIS A 284 -21.39 -17.88 -0.62
C HIS A 284 -20.22 -16.89 -0.48
N ARG A 285 -19.15 -17.27 0.23
CA ARG A 285 -17.95 -16.45 0.45
C ARG A 285 -16.69 -17.30 0.27
N GLY A 286 -15.58 -16.63 0.00
CA GLY A 286 -14.26 -17.25 -0.06
C GLY A 286 -13.26 -16.31 -0.73
N GLY A 287 -12.01 -16.35 -0.27
CA GLY A 287 -10.93 -15.49 -0.76
C GLY A 287 -11.28 -13.97 -0.74
N LEU A 288 -10.58 -13.20 -1.57
CA LEU A 288 -10.80 -11.75 -1.69
C LEU A 288 -12.11 -11.41 -2.41
N LEU A 289 -12.52 -12.21 -3.38
CA LEU A 289 -13.69 -11.92 -4.22
C LEU A 289 -15.02 -12.13 -3.49
N GLY A 290 -15.01 -12.89 -2.39
CA GLY A 290 -16.14 -12.97 -1.49
C GLY A 290 -16.26 -11.81 -0.50
N GLN A 291 -15.25 -10.94 -0.34
CA GLN A 291 -15.26 -9.90 0.69
C GLN A 291 -15.98 -8.63 0.23
N ALA A 292 -16.81 -8.06 1.12
CA ALA A 292 -17.60 -6.87 0.82
C ALA A 292 -16.76 -5.62 0.55
N SER A 293 -15.54 -5.51 1.09
CA SER A 293 -14.63 -4.41 0.77
C SER A 293 -14.33 -4.33 -0.72
N ILE A 294 -13.96 -5.47 -1.34
CA ILE A 294 -13.64 -5.58 -2.77
C ILE A 294 -14.90 -5.39 -3.59
N LEU A 295 -16.01 -6.04 -3.21
CA LEU A 295 -17.30 -5.92 -3.91
C LEU A 295 -17.82 -4.48 -3.90
N THR A 296 -17.60 -3.73 -2.81
CA THR A 296 -17.97 -2.31 -2.69
C THR A 296 -17.07 -1.43 -3.54
N LEU A 297 -15.74 -1.58 -3.41
CA LEU A 297 -14.75 -0.80 -4.18
C LEU A 297 -14.93 -0.92 -5.69
N THR A 298 -15.45 -2.05 -6.14
CA THR A 298 -15.67 -2.37 -7.56
C THR A 298 -17.10 -2.12 -8.02
N SER A 299 -17.92 -1.42 -7.24
CA SER A 299 -19.30 -1.06 -7.59
C SER A 299 -19.48 0.47 -7.70
N ASN A 300 -20.64 0.90 -8.22
CA ASN A 300 -21.08 2.29 -8.15
C ASN A 300 -21.81 2.54 -6.81
N PRO A 301 -21.99 3.81 -6.39
CA PRO A 301 -22.70 4.15 -5.16
C PRO A 301 -24.09 3.51 -5.02
N ASN A 302 -24.85 3.43 -6.10
CA ASN A 302 -26.26 3.01 -6.11
C ASN A 302 -26.51 1.66 -6.81
N HIS A 303 -25.50 1.05 -7.45
CA HIS A 303 -25.66 -0.23 -8.15
C HIS A 303 -24.33 -0.95 -8.38
N THR A 304 -24.40 -2.23 -8.70
CA THR A 304 -23.25 -3.07 -9.06
C THR A 304 -22.64 -2.65 -10.40
N SER A 305 -21.40 -3.05 -10.65
CA SER A 305 -20.76 -2.84 -11.96
C SER A 305 -19.93 -4.07 -12.36
N PRO A 306 -20.47 -4.97 -13.20
CA PRO A 306 -19.71 -6.11 -13.70
C PRO A 306 -18.43 -5.69 -14.43
N VAL A 307 -18.48 -4.56 -15.14
CA VAL A 307 -17.33 -3.97 -15.83
C VAL A 307 -16.21 -3.63 -14.85
N LYS A 308 -16.51 -2.88 -13.78
CA LYS A 308 -15.50 -2.52 -12.77
C LYS A 308 -14.97 -3.74 -12.02
N ARG A 309 -15.83 -4.68 -11.65
CA ARG A 309 -15.47 -5.96 -11.01
C ARG A 309 -14.51 -6.78 -11.88
N GLY A 310 -14.90 -7.02 -13.13
CA GLY A 310 -14.08 -7.74 -14.09
C GLY A 310 -12.74 -7.04 -14.36
N LYS A 311 -12.75 -5.70 -14.51
CA LYS A 311 -11.53 -4.91 -14.70
C LYS A 311 -10.59 -5.12 -13.52
N TRP A 312 -11.12 -5.01 -12.30
CA TRP A 312 -10.33 -5.15 -11.09
C TRP A 312 -9.70 -6.54 -10.99
N ILE A 313 -10.43 -7.61 -11.34
CA ILE A 313 -9.89 -8.97 -11.38
C ILE A 313 -8.75 -9.08 -12.40
N LEU A 314 -8.96 -8.61 -13.63
CA LEU A 314 -7.94 -8.68 -14.69
C LEU A 314 -6.68 -7.88 -14.31
N ASP A 315 -6.85 -6.68 -13.77
CA ASP A 315 -5.76 -5.78 -13.41
C ASP A 315 -5.00 -6.27 -12.17
N ASN A 316 -5.70 -6.44 -11.05
CA ASN A 316 -5.09 -6.68 -9.74
C ASN A 316 -4.75 -8.14 -9.49
N LEU A 317 -5.51 -9.10 -10.04
CA LEU A 317 -5.24 -10.52 -9.83
C LEU A 317 -4.48 -11.17 -10.98
N LEU A 318 -4.54 -10.61 -12.20
CA LEU A 318 -3.95 -11.25 -13.38
C LEU A 318 -2.94 -10.37 -14.13
N ALA A 319 -2.66 -9.15 -13.66
CA ALA A 319 -1.75 -8.19 -14.31
C ALA A 319 -2.03 -8.08 -15.82
N ALA A 320 -3.31 -8.00 -16.17
CA ALA A 320 -3.84 -8.03 -17.53
C ALA A 320 -4.85 -6.89 -17.73
N SER A 321 -4.51 -5.70 -17.22
CA SER A 321 -5.38 -4.52 -17.26
C SER A 321 -5.86 -4.25 -18.70
N PRO A 322 -7.17 -4.06 -18.92
CA PRO A 322 -7.68 -3.67 -20.23
C PRO A 322 -7.19 -2.26 -20.60
N PRO A 323 -7.16 -1.91 -21.90
CA PRO A 323 -6.85 -0.54 -22.31
C PRO A 323 -7.86 0.45 -21.73
N PRO A 324 -7.49 1.74 -21.62
CA PRO A 324 -8.46 2.76 -21.22
C PRO A 324 -9.67 2.76 -22.18
N PRO A 325 -10.88 3.06 -21.67
CA PRO A 325 -12.05 3.16 -22.52
C PRO A 325 -11.86 4.25 -23.59
N PRO A 326 -12.48 4.12 -24.76
CA PRO A 326 -12.51 5.20 -25.76
C PRO A 326 -13.05 6.51 -25.17
N PRO A 327 -12.71 7.69 -25.75
CA PRO A 327 -13.40 8.92 -25.41
C PRO A 327 -14.90 8.81 -25.75
N ASP A 328 -15.74 9.57 -25.03
CA ASP A 328 -17.17 9.74 -25.30
C ASP A 328 -18.01 8.43 -25.27
N VAL A 329 -17.66 7.48 -24.40
CA VAL A 329 -18.47 6.26 -24.19
C VAL A 329 -19.87 6.65 -23.69
N PRO A 330 -20.94 6.25 -24.39
CA PRO A 330 -22.31 6.58 -23.99
C PRO A 330 -22.68 5.88 -22.67
N ALA A 331 -23.58 6.51 -21.91
CA ALA A 331 -24.15 5.90 -20.72
C ALA A 331 -24.89 4.59 -21.06
N LEU A 332 -24.87 3.63 -20.13
CA LEU A 332 -25.65 2.40 -20.27
C LEU A 332 -27.14 2.71 -20.27
N VAL A 333 -27.89 2.00 -21.11
CA VAL A 333 -29.35 2.09 -21.15
C VAL A 333 -29.90 1.36 -19.93
N ALA A 334 -30.44 2.09 -18.96
CA ALA A 334 -30.92 1.51 -17.69
C ALA A 334 -32.31 0.84 -17.79
N GLU A 335 -33.14 1.30 -18.73
CA GLU A 335 -34.52 0.85 -18.87
C GLU A 335 -34.88 0.58 -20.34
N HIS A 336 -35.83 -0.32 -20.54
CA HIS A 336 -36.43 -0.59 -21.84
C HIS A 336 -37.86 -1.04 -21.70
N ASP A 337 -38.75 -0.52 -22.56
CA ASP A 337 -40.18 -0.85 -22.55
C ASP A 337 -40.84 -0.67 -21.17
N GLY A 338 -40.37 0.32 -20.40
CA GLY A 338 -40.86 0.62 -19.04
C GLY A 338 -40.37 -0.33 -17.95
N MET A 339 -39.42 -1.23 -18.24
CA MET A 339 -38.80 -2.13 -17.27
C MET A 339 -37.32 -1.81 -17.08
N ALA A 340 -36.84 -1.90 -15.84
CA ALA A 340 -35.41 -1.82 -15.54
C ALA A 340 -34.68 -3.05 -16.10
N LEU A 341 -33.56 -2.80 -16.78
CA LEU A 341 -32.73 -3.84 -17.36
C LEU A 341 -31.75 -4.39 -16.33
N SER A 342 -31.55 -5.70 -16.34
CA SER A 342 -30.47 -6.35 -15.60
C SER A 342 -29.09 -5.89 -16.12
N ALA A 343 -28.06 -5.93 -15.28
CA ALA A 343 -26.70 -5.58 -15.69
C ALA A 343 -26.23 -6.38 -16.93
N ARG A 344 -26.66 -7.64 -17.05
CA ARG A 344 -26.42 -8.51 -18.21
C ARG A 344 -27.05 -7.95 -19.48
N GLU A 345 -28.30 -7.52 -19.43
CA GLU A 345 -29.01 -6.97 -20.59
C GLU A 345 -28.43 -5.62 -21.01
N GLN A 346 -28.08 -4.77 -20.04
CA GLN A 346 -27.41 -3.49 -20.31
C GLN A 346 -26.08 -3.73 -21.05
N LEU A 347 -25.25 -4.67 -20.57
CA LEU A 347 -23.97 -5.01 -21.21
C LEU A 347 -24.15 -5.74 -22.55
N LYS A 348 -25.18 -6.57 -22.71
CA LYS A 348 -25.49 -7.19 -24.00
C LYS A 348 -25.78 -6.13 -25.06
N ARG A 349 -26.53 -5.07 -24.70
CA ARG A 349 -26.82 -3.94 -25.59
C ARG A 349 -25.57 -3.11 -25.87
N HIS A 350 -24.80 -2.78 -24.82
CA HIS A 350 -23.58 -1.99 -24.95
C HIS A 350 -22.54 -2.66 -25.86
N ARG A 351 -22.39 -3.99 -25.77
CA ARG A 351 -21.47 -4.78 -26.58
C ARG A 351 -22.00 -5.14 -27.97
N ALA A 352 -23.16 -4.63 -28.37
CA ALA A 352 -23.58 -4.74 -29.77
C ALA A 352 -22.62 -3.96 -30.69
N ASP A 353 -21.91 -2.97 -30.15
CA ASP A 353 -20.78 -2.32 -30.82
C ASP A 353 -19.53 -3.23 -30.77
N PRO A 354 -18.98 -3.65 -31.93
CA PRO A 354 -17.78 -4.47 -31.99
C PRO A 354 -16.55 -3.86 -31.29
N VAL A 355 -16.44 -2.53 -31.25
CA VAL A 355 -15.33 -1.83 -30.57
C VAL A 355 -15.39 -2.08 -29.07
N CYS A 356 -16.58 -2.04 -28.47
CA CYS A 356 -16.78 -2.31 -27.06
C CYS A 356 -16.61 -3.82 -26.76
N ALA A 357 -17.13 -4.68 -27.63
CA ALA A 357 -17.05 -6.13 -27.45
C ALA A 357 -15.60 -6.66 -27.36
N ALA A 358 -14.66 -6.08 -28.13
CA ALA A 358 -13.28 -6.54 -28.22
C ALA A 358 -12.55 -6.62 -26.86
N CYS A 359 -12.83 -5.68 -25.95
CA CYS A 359 -12.24 -5.69 -24.60
C CYS A 359 -13.17 -6.36 -23.58
N HIS A 360 -14.47 -6.09 -23.66
CA HIS A 360 -15.43 -6.56 -22.67
C HIS A 360 -15.61 -8.09 -22.64
N VAL A 361 -15.36 -8.79 -23.75
CA VAL A 361 -15.45 -10.26 -23.82
C VAL A 361 -14.54 -10.97 -22.80
N ARG A 362 -13.45 -10.31 -22.36
CA ARG A 362 -12.51 -10.85 -21.37
C ARG A 362 -12.87 -10.51 -19.93
N MET A 363 -13.65 -9.45 -19.74
CA MET A 363 -13.82 -8.76 -18.47
C MET A 363 -15.21 -9.01 -17.88
N ASP A 364 -16.25 -8.81 -18.70
CA ASP A 364 -17.63 -8.94 -18.27
C ASP A 364 -17.96 -10.33 -17.72
N PRO A 365 -17.49 -11.46 -18.29
CA PRO A 365 -17.77 -12.77 -17.71
C PRO A 365 -17.33 -12.86 -16.24
N LEU A 366 -16.16 -12.32 -15.90
CA LEU A 366 -15.62 -12.33 -14.54
C LEU A 366 -16.45 -11.48 -13.57
N GLY A 367 -16.95 -10.34 -14.04
CA GLY A 367 -17.80 -9.47 -13.22
C GLY A 367 -19.24 -9.94 -13.09
N LEU A 368 -19.82 -10.51 -14.16
CA LEU A 368 -21.19 -11.03 -14.18
C LEU A 368 -21.35 -12.21 -13.23
N ALA A 369 -20.32 -13.03 -13.07
CA ALA A 369 -20.29 -14.11 -12.09
C ALA A 369 -20.42 -13.62 -10.63
N LEU A 370 -20.19 -12.32 -10.37
CA LEU A 370 -20.35 -11.71 -9.05
C LEU A 370 -21.68 -10.97 -8.88
N GLU A 371 -22.61 -10.98 -9.83
CA GLU A 371 -23.85 -10.18 -9.72
C GLU A 371 -24.79 -10.63 -8.59
N GLN A 372 -24.58 -11.83 -8.04
CA GLN A 372 -25.20 -12.32 -6.81
C GLN A 372 -24.76 -11.56 -5.54
N TYR A 373 -23.86 -10.58 -5.67
CA TYR A 373 -23.55 -9.63 -4.59
C TYR A 373 -23.94 -8.23 -4.99
N ASP A 374 -24.67 -7.52 -4.13
CA ASP A 374 -25.06 -6.13 -4.35
C ASP A 374 -23.87 -5.16 -4.28
N ALA A 375 -24.14 -3.85 -4.37
CA ALA A 375 -23.09 -2.83 -4.42
C ALA A 375 -22.31 -2.67 -3.11
N VAL A 376 -22.82 -3.20 -1.99
CA VAL A 376 -22.16 -3.20 -0.68
C VAL A 376 -21.71 -4.59 -0.25
N GLY A 377 -21.78 -5.55 -1.19
CA GLY A 377 -21.32 -6.92 -1.02
C GLY A 377 -22.28 -7.83 -0.25
N ALA A 378 -23.54 -7.46 0.00
CA ALA A 378 -24.54 -8.40 0.52
C ALA A 378 -24.95 -9.41 -0.56
N PHE A 379 -25.26 -10.65 -0.17
CA PHE A 379 -25.70 -11.67 -1.12
C PHE A 379 -27.17 -11.46 -1.52
N ARG A 380 -27.48 -11.66 -2.81
CA ARG A 380 -28.81 -11.51 -3.39
C ARG A 380 -29.05 -12.52 -4.51
N THR A 381 -30.31 -12.91 -4.68
CA THR A 381 -30.75 -13.82 -5.77
C THR A 381 -31.63 -13.13 -6.82
N ARG A 382 -32.06 -11.89 -6.53
CA ARG A 382 -32.92 -11.10 -7.42
C ARG A 382 -32.42 -9.66 -7.53
N TYR A 383 -32.69 -9.03 -8.67
CA TYR A 383 -32.49 -7.60 -8.91
C TYR A 383 -33.56 -7.11 -9.89
N ALA A 384 -34.15 -5.93 -9.64
CA ALA A 384 -35.23 -5.38 -10.47
C ALA A 384 -36.37 -6.40 -10.74
N ASP A 385 -36.80 -7.13 -9.71
CA ASP A 385 -37.79 -8.21 -9.77
C ASP A 385 -37.45 -9.39 -10.69
N GLN A 386 -36.23 -9.48 -11.20
CA GLN A 386 -35.74 -10.59 -12.02
C GLN A 386 -34.79 -11.48 -11.21
N ALA A 387 -34.75 -12.78 -11.53
CA ALA A 387 -33.74 -13.69 -10.99
C ALA A 387 -32.37 -13.34 -11.60
N ILE A 388 -31.33 -13.38 -10.78
CA ILE A 388 -29.96 -13.07 -11.24
C ILE A 388 -29.39 -14.30 -11.96
N ASP A 389 -29.05 -14.13 -13.23
CA ASP A 389 -28.23 -15.06 -13.99
C ASP A 389 -26.74 -14.77 -13.74
N ALA A 390 -26.07 -15.64 -12.97
CA ALA A 390 -24.65 -15.57 -12.67
C ALA A 390 -23.77 -16.44 -13.60
N SER A 391 -24.35 -17.01 -14.66
CA SER A 391 -23.62 -17.84 -15.62
C SER A 391 -22.74 -16.99 -16.53
N ALA A 392 -21.56 -17.50 -16.88
CA ALA A 392 -20.57 -16.78 -17.65
C ALA A 392 -19.81 -17.72 -18.58
N THR A 393 -19.26 -17.15 -19.65
CA THR A 393 -18.44 -17.90 -20.62
C THR A 393 -17.22 -17.07 -20.97
N MET A 394 -16.04 -17.64 -20.76
CA MET A 394 -14.76 -17.03 -21.14
C MET A 394 -14.54 -17.12 -22.66
N PRO A 395 -13.64 -16.30 -23.23
CA PRO A 395 -13.34 -16.34 -24.67
C PRO A 395 -12.83 -17.69 -25.20
N ASP A 396 -12.26 -18.52 -24.33
CA ASP A 396 -11.79 -19.88 -24.65
C ASP A 396 -12.92 -20.93 -24.60
N GLY A 397 -14.16 -20.51 -24.33
CA GLY A 397 -15.33 -21.38 -24.22
C GLY A 397 -15.58 -21.95 -22.82
N THR A 398 -14.71 -21.67 -21.84
CA THR A 398 -14.90 -22.13 -20.45
C THR A 398 -16.18 -21.54 -19.88
N GLN A 399 -17.12 -22.41 -19.51
CA GLN A 399 -18.38 -22.02 -18.86
C GLN A 399 -18.25 -22.17 -17.34
N PHE A 400 -18.80 -21.21 -16.61
CA PHE A 400 -18.77 -21.19 -15.14
C PHE A 400 -19.93 -20.38 -14.58
N GLU A 401 -20.23 -20.54 -13.30
CA GLU A 401 -21.31 -19.83 -12.64
C GLU A 401 -20.90 -19.36 -11.25
N GLY A 402 -21.27 -18.12 -10.92
CA GLY A 402 -21.14 -17.57 -9.57
C GLY A 402 -19.68 -17.43 -9.11
N LEU A 403 -19.52 -17.16 -7.81
CA LEU A 403 -18.21 -17.05 -7.17
C LEU A 403 -17.42 -18.36 -7.22
N SER A 404 -18.08 -19.51 -7.02
CA SER A 404 -17.41 -20.82 -7.01
C SER A 404 -16.78 -21.13 -8.37
N GLY A 405 -17.53 -21.01 -9.47
CA GLY A 405 -16.98 -21.24 -10.79
C GLY A 405 -15.91 -20.21 -11.17
N LEU A 406 -16.03 -18.97 -10.67
CA LEU A 406 -14.97 -17.97 -10.85
C LEU A 406 -13.68 -18.34 -10.10
N HIS A 407 -13.78 -18.93 -8.91
CA HIS A 407 -12.60 -19.48 -8.22
C HIS A 407 -11.91 -20.56 -9.06
N ASP A 408 -12.67 -21.48 -9.67
CA ASP A 408 -12.11 -22.52 -10.53
C ASP A 408 -11.39 -21.92 -11.76
N VAL A 409 -12.00 -20.93 -12.42
CA VAL A 409 -11.39 -20.21 -13.55
C VAL A 409 -10.07 -19.53 -13.15
N LEU A 410 -10.01 -18.93 -11.97
CA LEU A 410 -8.80 -18.29 -11.44
C LEU A 410 -7.76 -19.32 -10.97
N TRP A 411 -8.20 -20.45 -10.43
CA TRP A 411 -7.34 -21.55 -10.01
C TRP A 411 -6.61 -22.19 -11.19
N ASP A 412 -7.29 -22.36 -12.31
CA ASP A 412 -6.67 -22.78 -13.57
C ASP A 412 -5.65 -21.77 -14.09
N ARG A 413 -5.77 -20.51 -13.67
CA ARG A 413 -4.86 -19.40 -13.98
C ARG A 413 -3.92 -19.04 -12.82
N ARG A 414 -3.78 -19.91 -11.82
CA ARG A 414 -2.98 -19.63 -10.60
C ARG A 414 -1.53 -19.25 -10.86
N GLU A 415 -0.92 -19.74 -11.94
CA GLU A 415 0.44 -19.31 -12.34
C GLU A 415 0.46 -17.84 -12.77
N ARG A 416 -0.57 -17.39 -13.49
CA ARG A 416 -0.72 -15.99 -13.87
C ARG A 416 -0.99 -15.12 -12.65
N PHE A 417 -1.82 -15.59 -11.73
CA PHE A 417 -2.03 -14.94 -10.43
C PHE A 417 -0.72 -14.81 -9.65
N THR A 418 0.09 -15.87 -9.60
CA THR A 418 1.40 -15.84 -8.93
C THR A 418 2.31 -14.78 -9.53
N GLN A 419 2.40 -14.71 -10.86
CA GLN A 419 3.19 -13.68 -11.55
C GLN A 419 2.66 -12.27 -11.27
N ALA A 420 1.34 -12.08 -11.26
CA ALA A 420 0.72 -10.79 -10.95
C ALA A 420 0.99 -10.36 -9.50
N PHE A 421 0.89 -11.27 -8.54
CA PHE A 421 1.22 -11.00 -7.15
C PHE A 421 2.70 -10.57 -7.00
N ILE A 422 3.61 -11.30 -7.64
CA ILE A 422 5.05 -10.97 -7.63
C ILE A 422 5.32 -9.63 -8.31
N ASP A 423 4.68 -9.34 -9.44
CA ASP A 423 4.75 -8.05 -10.14
C ASP A 423 4.37 -6.88 -9.22
N ARG A 424 3.25 -7.01 -8.50
CA ARG A 424 2.80 -5.98 -7.53
C ARG A 424 3.75 -5.87 -6.34
N LEU A 425 4.17 -7.00 -5.76
CA LEU A 425 5.05 -7.01 -4.61
C LEU A 425 6.43 -6.43 -4.95
N LEU A 426 6.97 -6.77 -6.12
CA LEU A 426 8.26 -6.26 -6.59
C LEU A 426 8.18 -4.77 -6.93
N THR A 427 7.09 -4.30 -7.55
CA THR A 427 6.81 -2.87 -7.74
C THR A 427 6.87 -2.11 -6.41
N TYR A 428 6.19 -2.64 -5.38
CA TYR A 428 6.17 -2.06 -4.04
C TYR A 428 7.56 -2.10 -3.37
N ALA A 429 8.26 -3.23 -3.44
CA ALA A 429 9.58 -3.42 -2.84
C ALA A 429 10.65 -2.50 -3.45
N LEU A 430 10.54 -2.21 -4.75
CA LEU A 430 11.51 -1.37 -5.47
C LEU A 430 11.11 0.12 -5.50
N GLY A 431 9.84 0.46 -5.22
CA GLY A 431 9.34 1.83 -5.30
C GLY A 431 9.31 2.41 -6.72
N ARG A 432 9.32 1.56 -7.76
CA ARG A 432 9.27 1.96 -9.17
C ARG A 432 8.41 0.98 -9.98
N GLY A 433 7.92 1.45 -11.13
CA GLY A 433 7.31 0.57 -12.12
C GLY A 433 8.30 -0.46 -12.66
N LEU A 434 7.78 -1.65 -12.99
CA LEU A 434 8.57 -2.71 -13.60
C LEU A 434 8.61 -2.56 -15.13
N GLU A 435 9.72 -2.98 -15.71
CA GLU A 435 9.96 -2.91 -17.15
C GLU A 435 10.08 -4.32 -17.76
N ALA A 436 10.23 -4.38 -19.09
CA ALA A 436 10.37 -5.63 -19.82
C ALA A 436 11.54 -6.50 -19.31
N TYR A 437 12.63 -5.87 -18.85
CA TYR A 437 13.79 -6.58 -18.29
C TYR A 437 13.55 -7.17 -16.90
N ASP A 438 12.51 -6.78 -16.17
CA ASP A 438 12.14 -7.35 -14.86
C ASP A 438 11.33 -8.66 -15.02
N GLN A 439 10.73 -8.91 -16.20
CA GLN A 439 9.88 -10.08 -16.44
C GLN A 439 10.58 -11.45 -16.25
N PRO A 440 11.85 -11.64 -16.64
CA PRO A 440 12.59 -12.85 -16.31
C PRO A 440 12.72 -13.09 -14.80
N VAL A 441 12.86 -12.03 -14.00
CA VAL A 441 12.96 -12.11 -12.54
C VAL A 441 11.63 -12.57 -11.95
N ILE A 442 10.50 -11.99 -12.39
CA ILE A 442 9.15 -12.42 -11.97
C ILE A 442 8.95 -13.92 -12.22
N ARG A 443 9.28 -14.39 -13.43
CA ARG A 443 9.18 -15.83 -13.76
C ARG A 443 10.13 -16.70 -12.93
N SER A 444 11.31 -16.19 -12.59
CA SER A 444 12.26 -16.90 -11.72
C SER A 444 11.70 -17.05 -10.30
N ILE A 445 11.20 -15.97 -9.72
CA ILE A 445 10.57 -15.97 -8.39
C ILE A 445 9.37 -16.92 -8.37
N ALA A 446 8.52 -16.90 -9.40
CA ALA A 446 7.36 -17.80 -9.48
C ALA A 446 7.76 -19.29 -9.48
N ARG A 447 8.85 -19.65 -10.20
CA ARG A 447 9.41 -21.02 -10.18
C ARG A 447 10.06 -21.39 -8.84
N GLN A 448 10.64 -20.43 -8.14
CA GLN A 448 11.18 -20.69 -6.79
C GLN A 448 10.03 -20.90 -5.79
N ALA A 449 8.99 -20.08 -5.88
CA ALA A 449 7.80 -20.17 -5.04
C ALA A 449 7.08 -21.52 -5.20
N SER A 450 7.03 -22.09 -6.41
CA SER A 450 6.41 -23.41 -6.62
C SER A 450 7.11 -24.54 -5.87
N ASN A 451 8.41 -24.42 -5.59
CA ASN A 451 9.15 -25.42 -4.82
C ASN A 451 8.80 -25.40 -3.33
N ASP A 452 8.19 -24.31 -2.85
CA ASP A 452 7.79 -24.11 -1.46
C ASP A 452 6.31 -23.78 -1.35
N SER A 453 5.47 -24.45 -2.16
CA SER A 453 4.02 -24.37 -2.10
C SER A 453 3.45 -22.93 -2.14
N TYR A 454 4.14 -22.01 -2.80
CA TYR A 454 3.74 -20.61 -2.99
C TYR A 454 3.53 -19.83 -1.68
N ARG A 455 4.29 -20.18 -0.64
CA ARG A 455 4.31 -19.52 0.67
C ARG A 455 4.74 -18.05 0.56
N THR A 456 4.09 -17.17 1.31
CA THR A 456 4.35 -15.72 1.24
C THR A 456 5.77 -15.36 1.64
N HIS A 457 6.33 -15.98 2.69
CA HIS A 457 7.68 -15.68 3.13
C HIS A 457 8.73 -16.07 2.07
N SER A 458 8.53 -17.19 1.38
CA SER A 458 9.45 -17.69 0.35
C SER A 458 9.44 -16.79 -0.89
N ILE A 459 8.28 -16.23 -1.25
CA ILE A 459 8.18 -15.20 -2.30
C ILE A 459 8.92 -13.92 -1.88
N ILE A 460 8.76 -13.48 -0.63
CA ILE A 460 9.46 -12.30 -0.08
C ILE A 460 10.98 -12.52 -0.08
N GLU A 461 11.45 -13.69 0.36
CA GLU A 461 12.87 -14.07 0.32
C GLU A 461 13.41 -14.05 -1.11
N ALA A 462 12.66 -14.58 -2.07
CA ALA A 462 13.04 -14.56 -3.48
C ALA A 462 13.05 -13.15 -4.09
N VAL A 463 12.16 -12.25 -3.66
CA VAL A 463 12.21 -10.81 -4.02
C VAL A 463 13.47 -10.16 -3.46
N VAL A 464 13.76 -10.36 -2.17
CA VAL A 464 14.90 -9.72 -1.48
C VAL A 464 16.24 -10.21 -2.00
N THR A 465 16.32 -11.46 -2.47
CA THR A 465 17.54 -12.04 -3.07
C THR A 465 17.65 -11.79 -4.58
N SER A 466 16.64 -11.17 -5.19
CA SER A 466 16.63 -10.91 -6.63
C SER A 466 17.62 -9.82 -7.05
N THR A 467 18.08 -9.90 -8.31
CA THR A 467 18.94 -8.88 -8.92
C THR A 467 18.41 -7.45 -8.77
N PRO A 468 17.14 -7.12 -9.13
CA PRO A 468 16.67 -5.73 -9.03
C PRO A 468 16.63 -5.20 -7.59
N PHE A 469 16.49 -6.07 -6.59
CA PHE A 469 16.55 -5.65 -5.18
C PHE A 469 17.99 -5.42 -4.69
N ASN A 470 18.99 -6.05 -5.30
CA ASN A 470 20.39 -6.02 -4.87
C ASN A 470 21.31 -5.11 -5.69
N PHE A 471 20.86 -4.71 -6.88
CA PHE A 471 21.67 -3.98 -7.85
C PHE A 471 20.93 -2.74 -8.36
N LYS A 472 21.70 -1.78 -8.88
CA LYS A 472 21.20 -0.55 -9.50
C LYS A 472 22.02 -0.24 -10.75
N LYS A 473 21.39 0.42 -11.72
CA LYS A 473 22.09 1.00 -12.87
C LYS A 473 22.58 2.40 -12.50
N ALA A 474 23.85 2.69 -12.73
CA ALA A 474 24.38 4.05 -12.60
C ALA A 474 23.75 4.95 -13.68
N PRO A 475 23.47 6.23 -13.39
CA PRO A 475 23.01 7.19 -14.40
C PRO A 475 23.96 7.25 -15.60
N GLU A 476 23.45 7.53 -16.80
CA GLU A 476 24.28 7.52 -18.02
C GLU A 476 25.13 8.79 -18.18
N ALA A 477 24.75 9.88 -17.53
CA ALA A 477 25.54 11.11 -17.45
C ALA A 477 25.55 11.68 -16.03
N ALA A 478 26.67 12.30 -15.63
CA ALA A 478 26.77 13.04 -14.36
C ALA A 478 25.72 14.17 -14.20
N ASN A 479 25.09 14.57 -15.31
CA ASN A 479 24.06 15.61 -15.41
C ASN A 479 22.71 15.12 -15.94
N GLU A 480 22.45 13.81 -16.01
CA GLU A 480 21.05 13.39 -16.14
C GLU A 480 20.32 13.88 -14.88
N PRO A 481 19.31 14.76 -14.99
CA PRO A 481 18.50 15.06 -13.83
C PRO A 481 17.98 13.72 -13.35
N GLN A 482 18.31 13.35 -12.10
CA GLN A 482 17.67 12.25 -11.40
C GLN A 482 16.20 12.34 -11.77
N GLN A 483 15.65 11.29 -12.40
CA GLN A 483 14.32 11.33 -12.98
C GLN A 483 13.30 11.66 -11.88
N PHE A 484 13.12 12.95 -11.63
CA PHE A 484 11.98 13.47 -10.93
C PHE A 484 10.83 13.09 -11.84
N ALA A 485 9.90 12.32 -11.31
CA ALA A 485 8.62 12.11 -11.96
C ALA A 485 8.11 13.51 -12.34
N LYS A 486 8.14 13.82 -13.64
CA LYS A 486 7.37 14.95 -14.14
C LYS A 486 5.93 14.56 -13.87
N ALA A 487 5.33 15.21 -12.87
CA ALA A 487 3.90 15.13 -12.68
C ALA A 487 3.22 15.54 -14.01
N PRO A 488 2.16 14.82 -14.43
CA PRO A 488 1.41 15.17 -15.63
C PRO A 488 0.84 16.58 -15.59
#